data_AF-A0A4V3RRF9-F1
#
_entry.id   AF-A0A4V3RRF9-F1
#
_cell.length_a   1.000
_cell.length_b   1.000
_cell.length_c   1.000
_cell.angle_alpha   90.00
_cell.angle_beta   90.00
_cell.angle_gamma   90.00
#
_symmetry.space_group_name_H-M   'P 1'
#
loop_
_entity.id
_entity.type
_entity.pdbx_description
1 polymer ?
#
loop_
_entity_poly.entity_id
_entity_poly.type
_entity_poly.pdbx_seq_one_letter_code
_entity_poly.pdbx_strand_id
1 'polypeptide(L)'
;MNIMDAIAQRHSVRSYESRPIEPATADLLRELIGTVNEESGLAFSLVVDDPSVFSNLLASYGKFSGVDNVIVCAGPKGAGLGEAVGYWGEQLVLEAQMQGLNTCWVGATFSHRAALRYVEPGQELVCVIAIGYGKGEGKTHPVKSVEQLSSVVGEAPSWFERGMWAAQLAPTALNRQGFRVEYRGGTVHLNVVPSPFSSVDAGIVKRHFELGAGRENVAWS
;
A
#
# COMPACT_ATOMS: atom_id res chain seq x y z
N MET A 1 -14.48 11.14 2.82
CA MET A 1 -14.94 10.04 1.94
C MET A 1 -14.96 8.74 2.75
N ASN A 2 -15.71 7.71 2.34
CA ASN A 2 -15.66 6.42 3.04
C ASN A 2 -14.52 5.53 2.48
N ILE A 3 -14.29 4.37 3.09
CA ILE A 3 -13.19 3.45 2.72
C ILE A 3 -13.33 2.88 1.29
N MET A 4 -14.55 2.63 0.83
CA MET A 4 -14.81 2.10 -0.53
C MET A 4 -14.59 3.18 -1.59
N ASP A 5 -14.95 4.43 -1.28
CA ASP A 5 -14.61 5.58 -2.11
C ASP A 5 -13.09 5.76 -2.20
N ALA A 6 -12.37 5.62 -1.08
CA ALA A 6 -10.91 5.70 -1.05
C ALA A 6 -10.27 4.62 -1.92
N ILE A 7 -10.73 3.37 -1.84
CA ILE A 7 -10.28 2.27 -2.72
C ILE A 7 -10.49 2.62 -4.20
N ALA A 8 -11.67 3.14 -4.55
CA ALA A 8 -12.02 3.48 -5.93
C ALA A 8 -11.21 4.65 -6.50
N GLN A 9 -10.92 5.66 -5.68
CA GLN A 9 -10.31 6.92 -6.10
C GLN A 9 -8.79 6.93 -5.94
N ARG A 10 -8.22 6.05 -5.11
CA ARG A 10 -6.78 6.00 -4.87
C ARG A 10 -6.05 5.61 -6.15
N HIS A 11 -5.16 6.48 -6.59
CA HIS A 11 -4.22 6.23 -7.67
C HIS A 11 -2.81 6.65 -7.26
N SER A 12 -1.81 6.06 -7.92
CA SER A 12 -0.42 6.41 -7.66
C SER A 12 -0.11 7.82 -8.15
N VAL A 13 0.33 8.69 -7.24
CA VAL A 13 0.80 10.04 -7.55
C VAL A 13 2.31 10.12 -7.37
N ARG A 14 2.99 10.76 -8.33
CA ARG A 14 4.45 10.94 -8.30
C ARG A 14 4.89 12.39 -8.39
N SER A 15 3.94 13.31 -8.49
CA SER A 15 4.21 14.75 -8.54
C SER A 15 3.38 15.44 -7.49
N TYR A 16 4.05 16.10 -6.57
CA TYR A 16 3.44 16.70 -5.38
C TYR A 16 3.65 18.20 -5.37
N GLU A 17 2.71 18.91 -4.75
CA GLU A 17 2.78 20.33 -4.47
C GLU A 17 3.80 20.60 -3.35
N SER A 18 4.42 21.78 -3.37
CA SER A 18 5.22 22.25 -2.23
C SER A 18 4.28 22.82 -1.17
N ARG A 19 3.41 21.95 -0.65
CA ARG A 19 2.41 22.23 0.38
C ARG A 19 2.67 21.29 1.56
N PRO A 20 2.95 21.82 2.76
CA PRO A 20 3.11 21.00 3.95
C PRO A 20 1.82 20.23 4.28
N ILE A 21 1.98 19.04 4.87
CA ILE A 21 0.85 18.32 5.47
C ILE A 21 0.44 19.09 6.73
N GLU A 22 -0.85 19.38 6.89
CA GLU A 22 -1.35 20.12 8.04
C GLU A 22 -1.04 19.37 9.34
N PRO A 23 -0.70 20.07 10.44
CA PRO A 23 -0.35 19.44 11.70
C PRO A 23 -1.41 18.44 12.18
N ALA A 24 -2.69 18.79 12.09
CA ALA A 24 -3.79 17.91 12.48
C ALA A 24 -3.82 16.59 11.67
N THR A 25 -3.60 16.67 10.36
CA THR A 25 -3.54 15.50 9.47
C THR A 25 -2.30 14.66 9.77
N ALA A 26 -1.14 15.30 9.99
CA ALA A 26 0.09 14.61 10.33
C ALA A 26 -0.01 13.90 11.69
N ASP A 27 -0.64 14.52 12.68
CA ASP A 27 -0.84 13.95 14.01
C ASP A 27 -1.81 12.78 13.98
N LEU A 28 -2.90 12.87 13.21
CA LEU A 28 -3.80 11.74 12.97
C LEU A 28 -3.07 10.55 12.33
N LEU A 29 -2.25 10.80 11.31
CA LEU A 29 -1.46 9.74 10.67
C LEU A 29 -0.43 9.14 11.61
N ARG A 30 0.21 9.95 12.47
CA ARG A 30 1.16 9.46 13.48
C ARG A 30 0.47 8.61 14.54
N GLU A 31 -0.72 9.00 14.99
CA GLU A 31 -1.52 8.21 15.93
C GLU A 31 -1.90 6.86 15.32
N LEU A 32 -2.40 6.85 14.08
CA LEU A 32 -2.72 5.62 13.36
C LEU A 32 -1.47 4.74 13.16
N ILE A 33 -0.34 5.34 12.79
CA ILE A 33 0.94 4.62 12.67
C ILE A 33 1.34 3.99 14.01
N GLY A 34 1.14 4.68 15.14
CA GLY A 34 1.37 4.15 16.48
C GLY A 34 0.55 2.90 16.73
N THR A 35 -0.77 2.96 16.51
CA THR A 35 -1.68 1.81 16.64
C THR A 35 -1.28 0.66 15.72
N VAL A 36 -1.00 0.95 14.45
CA VAL A 36 -0.57 -0.07 13.48
C VAL A 36 0.73 -0.74 13.92
N ASN A 37 1.71 0.03 14.39
CA ASN A 37 2.99 -0.52 14.86
C ASN A 37 2.79 -1.40 16.11
N GLU A 38 1.93 -1.00 17.04
CA GLU A 38 1.61 -1.78 18.24
C GLU A 38 0.93 -3.11 17.90
N GLU A 39 -0.07 -3.09 17.01
CA GLU A 39 -0.83 -4.29 16.60
C GLU A 39 -0.01 -5.25 15.73
N SER A 40 0.84 -4.71 14.85
CA SER A 40 1.56 -5.49 13.84
C SER A 40 2.99 -5.89 14.25
N GLY A 41 3.57 -5.19 15.22
CA GLY A 41 5.01 -5.28 15.53
C GLY A 41 5.92 -4.69 14.45
N LEU A 42 5.37 -3.93 13.49
CA LEU A 42 6.12 -3.22 12.45
C LEU A 42 6.62 -1.87 12.96
N ALA A 43 7.38 -1.18 12.12
CA ALA A 43 7.98 0.11 12.40
C ALA A 43 7.77 1.06 11.21
N PHE A 44 6.51 1.47 11.01
CA PHE A 44 6.19 2.58 10.12
C PHE A 44 6.55 3.91 10.79
N SER A 45 7.01 4.87 9.99
CA SER A 45 7.30 6.23 10.47
C SER A 45 6.95 7.27 9.42
N LEU A 46 6.16 8.28 9.81
CA LEU A 46 5.87 9.43 8.97
C LEU A 46 7.01 10.44 9.09
N VAL A 47 7.72 10.63 7.99
CA VAL A 47 8.76 11.64 7.82
C VAL A 47 8.17 12.79 7.02
N VAL A 48 8.16 13.99 7.60
CA VAL A 48 7.66 15.22 6.96
C VAL A 48 8.81 16.19 6.72
N ASP A 49 8.68 16.99 5.66
CA ASP A 49 9.61 18.06 5.30
C ASP A 49 11.09 17.60 5.16
N ASP A 50 11.32 16.35 4.75
CA ASP A 50 12.64 15.82 4.44
C ASP A 50 12.74 15.34 2.97
N PRO A 51 13.15 16.22 2.05
CA PRO A 51 13.30 15.86 0.65
C PRO A 51 14.46 14.87 0.38
N SER A 52 15.35 14.62 1.34
CA SER A 52 16.57 13.84 1.09
C SER A 52 16.32 12.37 0.73
N VAL A 53 15.12 11.85 1.02
CA VAL A 53 14.70 10.52 0.57
C VAL A 53 14.46 10.49 -0.95
N PHE A 54 14.09 11.62 -1.57
CA PHE A 54 13.80 11.73 -3.00
C PHE A 54 14.70 12.75 -3.75
N SER A 55 15.70 13.35 -3.10
CA SER A 55 16.60 14.34 -3.72
C SER A 55 17.68 13.75 -4.64
N ASN A 56 17.57 12.49 -5.06
CA ASN A 56 18.60 11.77 -5.82
C ASN A 56 18.19 11.46 -7.27
N LEU A 57 19.14 11.05 -8.10
CA LEU A 57 18.89 10.70 -9.51
C LEU A 57 17.92 9.52 -9.69
N LEU A 58 17.80 8.64 -8.68
CA LEU A 58 16.87 7.52 -8.72
C LEU A 58 15.42 8.00 -8.70
N ALA A 59 15.10 9.05 -7.93
CA ALA A 59 13.77 9.65 -7.90
C ALA A 59 13.35 10.18 -9.28
N SER A 60 14.27 10.82 -10.00
CA SER A 60 14.05 11.27 -11.39
C SER A 60 13.76 10.10 -12.33
N TYR A 61 14.43 8.96 -12.17
CA TYR A 61 14.12 7.74 -12.93
C TYR A 61 12.70 7.22 -12.63
N GLY A 62 12.27 7.32 -11.36
CA GLY A 62 10.90 7.02 -10.94
C GLY A 62 9.86 8.05 -11.38
N LYS A 63 10.28 9.17 -11.98
CA LYS A 63 9.47 10.35 -12.33
C LYS A 63 8.84 11.02 -11.11
N PHE A 64 9.54 11.00 -9.97
CA PHE A 64 9.09 11.69 -8.77
C PHE A 64 9.51 13.17 -8.79
N SER A 65 8.62 14.04 -8.31
CA SER A 65 8.92 15.48 -8.14
C SER A 65 8.14 16.05 -6.95
N GLY A 66 8.77 16.95 -6.19
CA GLY A 66 8.16 17.61 -5.03
C GLY A 66 7.86 16.70 -3.84
N VAL A 67 8.53 15.53 -3.74
CA VAL A 67 8.30 14.60 -2.63
C VAL A 67 9.13 15.05 -1.43
N ASP A 68 8.47 15.69 -0.47
CA ASP A 68 9.08 16.14 0.78
C ASP A 68 8.68 15.25 1.97
N ASN A 69 7.67 14.40 1.79
CA ASN A 69 7.13 13.55 2.86
C ASN A 69 7.05 12.09 2.43
N VAL A 70 7.37 11.19 3.34
CA VAL A 70 7.32 9.74 3.13
C VAL A 70 6.83 9.02 4.37
N ILE A 71 6.19 7.87 4.18
CA ILE A 71 6.08 6.86 5.22
C ILE A 71 7.19 5.84 4.98
N VAL A 72 8.13 5.74 5.91
CA VAL A 72 9.16 4.70 5.92
C VAL A 72 8.52 3.40 6.41
N CYS A 73 8.69 2.32 5.65
CA CYS A 73 8.09 1.01 5.95
C CYS A 73 9.19 0.03 6.36
N ALA A 74 9.31 -0.24 7.66
CA ALA A 74 10.32 -1.11 8.23
C ALA A 74 9.72 -2.08 9.24
N GLY A 75 10.51 -3.07 9.67
CA GLY A 75 10.13 -3.98 10.74
C GLY A 75 11.22 -5.01 11.07
N PRO A 76 11.00 -5.89 12.05
CA PRO A 76 11.93 -6.95 12.38
C PRO A 76 12.19 -7.85 11.17
N LYS A 77 13.44 -8.20 10.93
CA LYS A 77 13.81 -9.12 9.86
C LYS A 77 13.15 -10.48 10.07
N GLY A 78 12.42 -10.97 9.07
CA GLY A 78 11.73 -12.25 9.18
C GLY A 78 10.97 -12.65 7.93
N ALA A 79 10.62 -13.93 7.86
CA ALA A 79 9.68 -14.42 6.85
C ALA A 79 8.33 -13.72 7.05
N GLY A 80 7.73 -13.22 5.97
CA GLY A 80 6.44 -12.53 6.01
C GLY A 80 6.51 -11.02 6.22
N LEU A 81 7.68 -10.43 6.49
CA LEU A 81 7.82 -8.98 6.70
C LEU A 81 7.21 -8.16 5.53
N GLY A 82 7.51 -8.54 4.29
CA GLY A 82 6.97 -7.84 3.12
C GLY A 82 5.43 -7.89 3.04
N GLU A 83 4.83 -9.05 3.32
CA GLU A 83 3.37 -9.20 3.33
C GLU A 83 2.71 -8.39 4.44
N ALA A 84 3.28 -8.43 5.65
CA ALA A 84 2.80 -7.61 6.76
C ALA A 84 2.90 -6.11 6.44
N VAL A 85 4.02 -5.67 5.86
CA VAL A 85 4.20 -4.28 5.41
C VAL A 85 3.16 -3.89 4.37
N GLY A 86 2.89 -4.74 3.38
CA GLY A 86 1.86 -4.48 2.38
C GLY A 86 0.46 -4.37 2.99
N TYR A 87 0.12 -5.30 3.89
CA TYR A 87 -1.19 -5.36 4.53
C TYR A 87 -1.48 -4.12 5.40
N TRP A 88 -0.56 -3.81 6.31
CA TRP A 88 -0.72 -2.70 7.25
C TRP A 88 -0.41 -1.35 6.63
N GLY A 89 0.56 -1.28 5.71
CA GLY A 89 0.86 -0.05 4.98
C GLY A 89 -0.29 0.39 4.09
N GLU A 90 -1.07 -0.54 3.53
CA GLU A 90 -2.24 -0.15 2.71
C GLU A 90 -3.36 0.47 3.57
N GLN A 91 -3.47 0.11 4.85
CA GLN A 91 -4.35 0.83 5.78
C GLN A 91 -3.93 2.31 5.91
N LEU A 92 -2.63 2.58 6.00
CA LEU A 92 -2.09 3.95 6.06
C LEU A 92 -2.31 4.70 4.74
N VAL A 93 -2.15 4.02 3.61
CA VAL A 93 -2.40 4.57 2.26
C VAL A 93 -3.85 4.99 2.08
N LEU A 94 -4.79 4.14 2.50
CA LEU A 94 -6.22 4.43 2.38
C LEU A 94 -6.65 5.51 3.37
N GLU A 95 -6.09 5.55 4.58
CA GLU A 95 -6.30 6.67 5.50
C GLU A 95 -5.80 7.99 4.90
N ALA A 96 -4.58 8.02 4.37
CA ALA A 96 -4.04 9.20 3.71
C ALA A 96 -4.96 9.70 2.58
N GLN A 97 -5.51 8.79 1.76
CA GLN A 97 -6.50 9.13 0.73
C GLN A 97 -7.77 9.74 1.33
N MET A 98 -8.28 9.21 2.44
CA MET A 98 -9.45 9.76 3.12
C MET A 98 -9.22 11.16 3.69
N GLN A 99 -7.97 11.48 4.07
CA GLN A 99 -7.53 12.80 4.51
C GLN A 99 -7.19 13.75 3.33
N GLY A 100 -7.41 13.33 2.09
CA GLY A 100 -7.18 14.14 0.89
C GLY A 100 -5.70 14.23 0.46
N LEU A 101 -4.86 13.32 0.96
CA LEU A 101 -3.47 13.18 0.51
C LEU A 101 -3.40 12.09 -0.56
N ASN A 102 -2.44 12.24 -1.48
CA ASN A 102 -2.14 11.23 -2.47
C ASN A 102 -0.89 10.45 -2.09
N THR A 103 -0.76 9.24 -2.62
CA THR A 103 0.35 8.34 -2.26
C THR A 103 0.93 7.57 -3.44
N CYS A 104 2.13 7.03 -3.25
CA CYS A 104 2.70 6.01 -4.14
C CYS A 104 3.68 5.11 -3.40
N TRP A 105 3.46 3.80 -3.49
CA TRP A 105 4.43 2.78 -3.09
C TRP A 105 5.72 2.88 -3.93
N VAL A 106 6.88 2.87 -3.27
CA VAL A 106 8.20 3.00 -3.92
C VAL A 106 9.19 1.98 -3.36
N GLY A 107 9.47 0.93 -4.14
CA GLY A 107 10.41 -0.13 -3.74
C GLY A 107 11.86 0.04 -4.22
N ALA A 108 12.16 1.01 -5.09
CA ALA A 108 13.50 1.10 -5.71
C ALA A 108 14.01 2.53 -5.98
N THR A 109 13.14 3.45 -6.39
CA THR A 109 13.55 4.77 -6.91
C THR A 109 13.60 5.84 -5.83
N PHE A 110 14.29 5.55 -4.72
CA PHE A 110 14.48 6.48 -3.59
C PHE A 110 15.87 6.30 -2.97
N SER A 111 16.27 7.20 -2.09
CA SER A 111 17.54 7.15 -1.37
C SER A 111 17.46 6.19 -0.19
N HIS A 112 17.86 4.93 -0.41
CA HIS A 112 17.90 3.91 0.65
C HIS A 112 18.70 4.39 1.87
N ARG A 113 19.87 5.03 1.66
CA ARG A 113 20.70 5.58 2.73
C ARG A 113 19.99 6.68 3.54
N ALA A 114 19.22 7.55 2.89
CA ALA A 114 18.51 8.61 3.59
C ALA A 114 17.33 8.06 4.40
N ALA A 115 16.60 7.08 3.84
CA ALA A 115 15.51 6.41 4.51
C ALA A 115 15.98 5.58 5.73
N LEU A 116 17.15 4.92 5.65
CA LEU A 116 17.72 4.16 6.75
C LEU A 116 18.00 4.98 8.03
N ARG A 117 18.07 6.31 7.95
CA ARG A 117 18.20 7.17 9.15
C ARG A 117 16.97 7.12 10.06
N TYR A 118 15.85 6.64 9.53
CA TYR A 118 14.56 6.52 10.21
C TYR A 118 14.23 5.07 10.58
N VAL A 119 15.20 4.17 10.47
CA VAL A 119 15.04 2.74 10.75
C VAL A 119 15.93 2.36 11.91
N GLU A 120 15.37 1.73 12.93
CA GLU A 120 16.11 1.36 14.13
C GLU A 120 17.08 0.19 13.86
N PRO A 121 18.22 0.11 14.57
CA PRO A 121 19.13 -1.01 14.46
C PRO A 121 18.42 -2.37 14.64
N GLY A 122 18.70 -3.31 13.73
CA GLY A 122 18.09 -4.65 13.74
C GLY A 122 16.76 -4.75 12.98
N GLN A 123 16.21 -3.64 12.51
CA GLN A 123 15.07 -3.63 11.58
C GLN A 123 15.55 -3.66 10.12
N GLU A 124 14.68 -4.15 9.25
CA GLU A 124 14.86 -4.16 7.80
C GLU A 124 13.95 -3.11 7.16
N LEU A 125 14.53 -2.25 6.34
CA LEU A 125 13.80 -1.33 5.48
C LEU A 125 13.22 -2.10 4.29
N VAL A 126 11.89 -2.12 4.14
CA VAL A 126 11.22 -2.80 3.03
C VAL A 126 11.05 -1.87 1.84
N CYS A 127 10.44 -0.70 2.08
CA CYS A 127 10.18 0.31 1.06
C CYS A 127 9.79 1.65 1.70
N VAL A 128 9.40 2.61 0.87
CA VAL A 128 8.76 3.84 1.32
C VAL A 128 7.45 4.06 0.56
N ILE A 129 6.53 4.80 1.17
CA ILE A 129 5.35 5.34 0.51
C ILE A 129 5.55 6.85 0.41
N ALA A 130 5.65 7.39 -0.80
CA ALA A 130 5.59 8.84 -1.01
C ALA A 130 4.18 9.33 -0.65
N ILE A 131 4.08 10.47 0.06
CA ILE A 131 2.82 11.01 0.55
C ILE A 131 2.81 12.54 0.47
N GLY A 132 1.65 13.13 0.18
CA GLY A 132 1.46 14.58 0.21
C GLY A 132 0.32 15.03 -0.71
N TYR A 133 0.17 16.33 -0.86
CA TYR A 133 -0.76 16.91 -1.82
C TYR A 133 -0.25 16.71 -3.25
N GLY A 134 -0.94 15.89 -4.04
CA GLY A 134 -0.60 15.68 -5.43
C GLY A 134 -0.89 16.92 -6.28
N LYS A 135 -0.13 17.13 -7.36
CA LYS A 135 -0.48 18.10 -8.42
C LYS A 135 -1.68 17.64 -9.27
N GLY A 136 -2.45 16.67 -8.77
CA GLY A 136 -3.54 15.96 -9.42
C GLY A 136 -3.71 14.56 -8.81
N GLU A 137 -4.86 13.93 -9.07
CA GLU A 137 -5.31 12.70 -8.42
C GLU A 137 -4.70 11.40 -8.98
N GLY A 138 -3.58 11.51 -9.70
CA GLY A 138 -2.98 10.36 -10.40
C GLY A 138 -3.72 10.00 -11.68
N LYS A 139 -3.48 8.78 -12.19
CA LYS A 139 -4.08 8.30 -13.43
C LYS A 139 -4.73 6.95 -13.23
N THR A 140 -5.89 6.78 -13.85
CA THR A 140 -6.49 5.46 -14.02
C THR A 140 -5.53 4.58 -14.83
N HIS A 141 -5.57 3.29 -14.55
CA HIS A 141 -4.74 2.30 -15.22
C HIS A 141 -5.61 1.13 -15.65
N PRO A 142 -5.22 0.37 -16.68
CA PRO A 142 -5.95 -0.83 -17.07
C PRO A 142 -6.03 -1.81 -15.89
N VAL A 143 -7.24 -2.26 -15.59
CA VAL A 143 -7.56 -3.25 -14.56
C VAL A 143 -7.93 -4.56 -15.26
N LYS A 144 -7.34 -5.67 -14.84
CA LYS A 144 -7.68 -7.00 -15.36
C LYS A 144 -9.08 -7.39 -14.89
N SER A 145 -9.80 -8.18 -15.67
CA SER A 145 -11.14 -8.62 -15.30
C SER A 145 -11.12 -9.57 -14.09
N VAL A 146 -12.27 -9.76 -13.43
CA VAL A 146 -12.37 -10.64 -12.26
C VAL A 146 -11.99 -12.08 -12.66
N GLU A 147 -12.37 -12.51 -13.85
CA GLU A 147 -12.06 -13.84 -14.39
C GLU A 147 -10.57 -14.05 -14.64
N GLN A 148 -9.84 -12.98 -15.00
CA GLN A 148 -8.39 -13.04 -15.16
C GLN A 148 -7.66 -13.11 -13.82
N LEU A 149 -8.27 -12.57 -12.76
CA LEU A 149 -7.70 -12.45 -11.42
C LEU A 149 -8.25 -13.46 -10.42
N SER A 150 -9.18 -14.33 -10.81
CA SER A 150 -9.76 -15.29 -9.88
C SER A 150 -10.09 -16.66 -10.47
N SER A 151 -10.32 -17.61 -9.58
CA SER A 151 -11.14 -18.81 -9.85
C SER A 151 -12.06 -19.09 -8.69
N VAL A 152 -13.19 -19.69 -9.01
CA VAL A 152 -14.18 -20.15 -8.04
C VAL A 152 -14.39 -21.64 -8.30
N VAL A 153 -14.22 -22.45 -7.27
CA VAL A 153 -14.62 -23.86 -7.27
C VAL A 153 -15.95 -23.95 -6.55
N GLY A 154 -17.03 -24.11 -7.32
CA GLY A 154 -18.42 -24.07 -6.82
C GLY A 154 -19.11 -22.73 -7.13
N GLU A 155 -19.99 -22.29 -6.24
CA GLU A 155 -20.70 -21.01 -6.35
C GLU A 155 -20.00 -19.94 -5.49
N ALA A 156 -19.77 -18.77 -6.08
CA ALA A 156 -19.14 -17.66 -5.37
C ALA A 156 -20.18 -16.94 -4.50
N PRO A 157 -19.92 -16.73 -3.20
CA PRO A 157 -20.79 -15.90 -2.38
C PRO A 157 -20.64 -14.42 -2.77
N SER A 158 -21.68 -13.62 -2.56
CA SER A 158 -21.67 -12.19 -2.93
C SER A 158 -20.55 -11.38 -2.26
N TRP A 159 -20.08 -11.80 -1.08
CA TRP A 159 -18.93 -11.16 -0.42
C TRP A 159 -17.64 -11.38 -1.19
N PHE A 160 -17.49 -12.51 -1.89
CA PHE A 160 -16.30 -12.80 -2.68
C PHE A 160 -16.20 -11.84 -3.87
N GLU A 161 -17.34 -11.57 -4.53
CA GLU A 161 -17.40 -10.61 -5.63
C GLU A 161 -17.02 -9.19 -5.18
N ARG A 162 -17.52 -8.75 -4.00
CA ARG A 162 -17.13 -7.46 -3.43
C ARG A 162 -15.66 -7.40 -3.03
N GLY A 163 -15.12 -8.50 -2.48
CA GLY A 163 -13.70 -8.63 -2.20
C GLY A 163 -12.85 -8.55 -3.47
N MET A 164 -13.27 -9.23 -4.54
CA MET A 164 -12.60 -9.17 -5.84
C MET A 164 -12.64 -7.77 -6.45
N TRP A 165 -13.78 -7.07 -6.38
CA TRP A 165 -13.87 -5.68 -6.82
C TRP A 165 -12.83 -4.79 -6.13
N ALA A 166 -12.68 -4.92 -4.80
CA ALA A 166 -11.69 -4.15 -4.06
C ALA A 166 -10.26 -4.57 -4.40
N ALA A 167 -9.99 -5.88 -4.49
CA ALA A 167 -8.69 -6.45 -4.82
C ALA A 167 -8.19 -6.04 -6.23
N GLN A 168 -9.10 -5.92 -7.20
CA GLN A 168 -8.79 -5.42 -8.55
C GLN A 168 -8.19 -4.02 -8.57
N LEU A 169 -8.54 -3.20 -7.57
CA LEU A 169 -8.13 -1.80 -7.45
C LEU A 169 -6.88 -1.63 -6.56
N ALA A 170 -6.42 -2.72 -5.94
CA ALA A 170 -5.21 -2.75 -5.12
C ALA A 170 -3.99 -2.31 -5.95
N PRO A 171 -3.17 -1.37 -5.46
CA PRO A 171 -1.91 -1.06 -6.13
C PRO A 171 -1.02 -2.29 -6.16
N THR A 172 -0.42 -2.57 -7.31
CA THR A 172 0.60 -3.62 -7.45
C THR A 172 1.82 -3.07 -8.17
N ALA A 173 2.99 -3.66 -7.91
CA ALA A 173 4.23 -3.22 -8.51
C ALA A 173 4.13 -3.17 -10.05
N LEU A 174 4.46 -2.00 -10.61
CA LEU A 174 4.39 -1.72 -12.04
C LEU A 174 2.99 -1.96 -12.66
N ASN A 175 1.93 -1.94 -11.84
CA ASN A 175 0.57 -2.27 -12.23
C ASN A 175 0.46 -3.65 -12.94
N ARG A 176 1.26 -4.63 -12.53
CA ARG A 176 1.24 -5.96 -13.16
C ARG A 176 -0.06 -6.72 -12.86
N GLN A 177 -0.69 -6.42 -11.73
CA GLN A 177 -1.78 -7.23 -11.15
C GLN A 177 -1.41 -8.71 -11.24
N GLY A 178 -0.21 -9.02 -10.76
CA GLY A 178 0.41 -10.34 -10.82
C GLY A 178 -0.08 -11.23 -9.70
N PHE A 179 -1.40 -11.32 -9.50
CA PHE A 179 -2.00 -12.13 -8.46
C PHE A 179 -3.21 -12.88 -8.99
N ARG A 180 -3.63 -13.91 -8.25
CA ARG A 180 -4.84 -14.67 -8.51
C ARG A 180 -5.47 -15.11 -7.19
N VAL A 181 -6.72 -14.72 -6.96
CA VAL A 181 -7.50 -15.07 -5.79
C VAL A 181 -8.38 -16.26 -6.12
N GLU A 182 -8.32 -17.30 -5.31
CA GLU A 182 -9.09 -18.51 -5.54
C GLU A 182 -10.02 -18.81 -4.37
N TYR A 183 -11.30 -19.05 -4.67
CA TYR A 183 -12.29 -19.51 -3.70
C TYR A 183 -12.51 -21.01 -3.81
N ARG A 184 -12.31 -21.74 -2.70
CA ARG A 184 -12.55 -23.19 -2.60
C ARG A 184 -13.33 -23.50 -1.33
N GLY A 185 -14.63 -23.80 -1.48
CA GLY A 185 -15.45 -24.37 -0.40
C GLY A 185 -15.41 -23.58 0.92
N GLY A 186 -15.45 -22.25 0.86
CA GLY A 186 -15.41 -21.37 2.04
C GLY A 186 -14.04 -20.79 2.39
N THR A 187 -12.98 -21.20 1.69
CA THR A 187 -11.60 -20.73 1.93
C THR A 187 -11.11 -19.90 0.74
N VAL A 188 -10.29 -18.89 1.01
CA VAL A 188 -9.68 -18.00 0.02
C VAL A 188 -8.17 -18.23 -0.04
N HIS A 189 -7.64 -18.43 -1.23
CA HIS A 189 -6.21 -18.58 -1.49
C HIS A 189 -5.71 -17.42 -2.34
N LEU A 190 -4.58 -16.82 -1.96
CA LEU A 190 -3.92 -15.80 -2.77
C LEU A 190 -2.63 -16.36 -3.37
N ASN A 191 -2.57 -16.41 -4.69
CA ASN A 191 -1.34 -16.74 -5.42
C ASN A 191 -0.78 -15.46 -6.01
N VAL A 192 0.49 -15.16 -5.75
CA VAL A 192 1.20 -14.03 -6.37
C VAL A 192 2.30 -14.52 -7.31
N VAL A 193 2.43 -13.88 -8.46
CA VAL A 193 3.51 -14.11 -9.41
C VAL A 193 4.80 -13.59 -8.78
N PRO A 194 5.84 -14.44 -8.61
CA PRO A 194 7.07 -14.03 -7.97
C PRO A 194 7.70 -12.79 -8.60
N SER A 195 7.99 -11.80 -7.76
CA SER A 195 8.75 -10.60 -8.10
C SER A 195 9.37 -10.00 -6.84
N PRO A 196 10.38 -9.12 -6.95
CA PRO A 196 11.00 -8.51 -5.77
C PRO A 196 10.03 -7.80 -4.81
N PHE A 197 8.86 -7.38 -5.30
CA PHE A 197 7.83 -6.69 -4.50
C PHE A 197 6.56 -7.52 -4.29
N SER A 198 6.55 -8.77 -4.75
CA SER A 198 5.34 -9.62 -4.76
C SER A 198 4.80 -9.95 -3.37
N SER A 199 5.65 -9.99 -2.34
CA SER A 199 5.19 -10.18 -0.96
C SER A 199 4.43 -8.95 -0.45
N VAL A 200 4.90 -7.74 -0.74
CA VAL A 200 4.19 -6.49 -0.43
C VAL A 200 2.87 -6.44 -1.20
N ASP A 201 2.90 -6.72 -2.51
CA ASP A 201 1.69 -6.79 -3.34
C ASP A 201 0.67 -7.79 -2.74
N ALA A 202 1.12 -8.94 -2.21
CA ALA A 202 0.24 -9.91 -1.57
C ALA A 202 -0.51 -9.32 -0.37
N GLY A 203 0.21 -8.60 0.50
CA GLY A 203 -0.38 -7.94 1.68
C GLY A 203 -1.41 -6.88 1.29
N ILE A 204 -1.07 -6.03 0.32
CA ILE A 204 -1.96 -4.98 -0.20
C ILE A 204 -3.25 -5.61 -0.74
N VAL A 205 -3.12 -6.65 -1.57
CA VAL A 205 -4.26 -7.35 -2.16
C VAL A 205 -5.14 -8.00 -1.09
N LYS A 206 -4.55 -8.65 -0.07
CA LYS A 206 -5.31 -9.22 1.06
C LYS A 206 -6.10 -8.14 1.79
N ARG A 207 -5.49 -6.98 2.07
CA ARG A 207 -6.16 -5.88 2.77
C ARG A 207 -7.34 -5.36 1.98
N HIS A 208 -7.16 -5.10 0.68
CA HIS A 208 -8.26 -4.69 -0.20
C HIS A 208 -9.39 -5.73 -0.24
N PHE A 209 -9.03 -7.00 -0.44
CA PHE A 209 -10.00 -8.08 -0.53
C PHE A 209 -10.85 -8.17 0.74
N GLU A 210 -10.23 -8.12 1.91
CA GLU A 210 -10.93 -8.15 3.20
C GLU A 210 -11.85 -6.94 3.41
N LEU A 211 -11.41 -5.73 3.01
CA LEU A 211 -12.24 -4.53 3.11
C LEU A 211 -13.50 -4.62 2.23
N GLY A 212 -13.39 -5.18 1.02
CA GLY A 212 -14.54 -5.40 0.14
C GLY A 212 -15.43 -6.56 0.59
N ALA A 213 -14.83 -7.65 1.05
CA ALA A 213 -15.54 -8.87 1.46
C ALA A 213 -16.20 -8.77 2.84
N GLY A 214 -15.69 -7.91 3.73
CA GLY A 214 -15.93 -7.99 5.16
C GLY A 214 -14.99 -9.03 5.78
N ARG A 215 -14.10 -8.57 6.67
CA ARG A 215 -12.99 -9.36 7.24
C ARG A 215 -13.44 -10.69 7.84
N GLU A 216 -14.61 -10.69 8.47
CA GLU A 216 -15.26 -11.82 9.13
C GLU A 216 -15.67 -12.94 8.18
N ASN A 217 -15.84 -12.63 6.89
CA ASN A 217 -16.20 -13.61 5.86
C ASN A 217 -14.98 -14.32 5.27
N VAL A 218 -13.76 -13.82 5.56
CA VAL A 218 -12.54 -14.26 4.87
C VAL A 218 -11.71 -15.20 5.73
N ALA A 219 -11.62 -16.45 5.29
CA ALA A 219 -10.67 -17.44 5.79
C ALA A 219 -9.55 -17.66 4.77
N TRP A 220 -8.36 -17.10 5.04
CA TRP A 220 -7.18 -17.31 4.19
C TRP A 220 -6.54 -18.68 4.44
N SER A 221 -6.03 -19.33 3.40
CA SER A 221 -5.22 -20.55 3.47
C SER A 221 -4.10 -20.57 2.46
#